data_AF-A0A1H3FQA5-F1
#
_entry.id   AF-A0A1H3FQA5-F1
#
_cell.length_a   1.000
_cell.length_b   1.000
_cell.length_c   1.000
_cell.angle_alpha   90.00
_cell.angle_beta   90.00
_cell.angle_gamma   90.00
#
_symmetry.space_group_name_H-M   'P 1'
#
loop_
_entity.id
_entity.type
_entity.pdbx_description
1 polymer ?
#
loop_
_entity_poly.entity_id
_entity_poly.type
_entity_poly.pdbx_seq_one_letter_code
_entity_poly.pdbx_strand_id
1 'polypeptide(L)' 'EHPFGTIKAWMGTTHFLMRRLKNVRTEMALNVLAYNIKRMVALVGIKGLMAAMPA' A
#
# COMPACT_ATOMS: atom_id res chain seq x y z
N GLU A 1 -8.44 12.37 2.45
CA GLU A 1 -8.14 11.07 1.81
C GLU A 1 -8.78 9.97 2.65
N HIS A 2 -9.45 8.99 2.03
CA HIS A 2 -10.04 7.86 2.76
C HIS A 2 -9.25 6.57 2.43
N PRO A 3 -8.28 6.17 3.28
CA PRO A 3 -7.31 5.12 2.95
C PRO A 3 -7.94 3.82 2.46
N PHE A 4 -8.97 3.35 3.17
CA PHE A 4 -9.69 2.14 2.81
C PHE A 4 -10.40 2.24 1.45
N GLY A 5 -10.98 3.42 1.16
CA GLY A 5 -11.67 3.67 -0.11
C GLY A 5 -10.70 3.76 -1.28
N THR A 6 -9.56 4.42 -1.07
CA THR A 6 -8.49 4.53 -2.07
C THR A 6 -7.87 3.17 -2.38
N ILE A 7 -7.52 2.39 -1.36
CA ILE A 7 -6.96 1.03 -1.55
C ILE A 7 -7.97 0.15 -2.29
N LYS A 8 -9.24 0.15 -1.86
CA LYS A 8 -10.29 -0.63 -2.51
C LYS A 8 -10.50 -0.22 -3.97
N ALA A 9 -10.45 1.09 -4.28
CA ALA A 9 -10.56 1.57 -5.65
C ALA A 9 -9.37 1.12 -6.52
N TRP A 10 -8.15 1.07 -5.97
CA TRP A 10 -6.95 0.61 -6.70
C TRP A 10 -6.94 -0.89 -6.95
N MET A 11 -7.56 -1.68 -6.06
CA MET A 11 -7.69 -3.13 -6.23
C MET A 11 -8.63 -3.53 -7.39
N GLY A 12 -9.42 -2.59 -7.93
CA GLY A 12 -10.27 -2.82 -9.09
C GLY A 12 -11.48 -3.72 -8.81
N THR A 13 -11.96 -4.44 -9.83
CA THR A 13 -13.18 -5.27 -9.75
C THR A 13 -12.94 -6.61 -9.04
N THR A 14 -11.75 -7.21 -9.18
CA THR A 14 -11.32 -8.43 -8.49
C THR A 14 -10.37 -8.08 -7.36
N HIS A 15 -10.82 -8.22 -6.12
CA HIS A 15 -10.08 -7.70 -4.95
C HIS A 15 -8.84 -8.54 -4.60
N PHE A 16 -8.90 -9.86 -4.77
CA PHE A 16 -7.78 -10.74 -4.41
C PHE A 16 -7.52 -11.74 -5.52
N LEU A 17 -6.26 -11.90 -5.86
CA LEU A 17 -5.78 -12.92 -6.80
C LEU A 17 -5.55 -14.25 -6.08
N MET A 18 -5.22 -14.20 -4.79
CA MET A 18 -4.87 -15.39 -4.02
C MET A 18 -6.08 -16.06 -3.36
N ARG A 19 -5.97 -17.38 -3.17
CA ARG A 19 -6.93 -18.18 -2.39
C ARG A 19 -6.35 -18.51 -1.01
N ARG A 20 -7.24 -18.79 -0.04
CA ARG A 20 -6.96 -19.06 1.39
C ARG A 20 -6.54 -17.81 2.18
N LEU A 21 -7.03 -17.71 3.41
CA LEU A 21 -6.88 -16.51 4.25
C LEU A 21 -5.42 -16.09 4.48
N LYS A 22 -4.49 -17.05 4.66
CA LYS A 22 -3.06 -16.74 4.84
C LYS A 22 -2.51 -15.92 3.66
N ASN A 23 -2.83 -16.31 2.43
CA ASN A 23 -2.29 -15.68 1.24
C ASN A 23 -2.99 -14.33 0.96
N VAL A 24 -4.30 -14.27 1.15
CA VAL A 24 -5.10 -13.04 1.04
C VAL A 24 -4.61 -11.98 2.03
N ARG A 25 -4.25 -12.37 3.26
CA ARG A 25 -3.67 -11.44 4.25
C ARG A 25 -2.34 -10.86 3.77
N THR A 26 -1.48 -11.67 3.15
CA THR A 26 -0.23 -11.18 2.56
C THR A 26 -0.49 -10.21 1.41
N GLU A 27 -1.44 -10.52 0.53
CA GLU A 27 -1.84 -9.63 -0.57
C GLU A 27 -2.41 -8.31 -0.05
N MET A 28 -3.26 -8.34 0.96
CA MET A 28 -3.78 -7.14 1.62
C MET A 28 -2.67 -6.31 2.25
N ALA A 29 -1.71 -6.96 2.93
CA ALA A 29 -0.56 -6.26 3.53
C ALA A 29 0.30 -5.56 2.47
N LEU A 30 0.51 -6.20 1.31
CA LEU A 30 1.26 -5.60 0.20
C LEU A 30 0.54 -4.38 -0.39
N ASN A 31 -0.78 -4.45 -0.56
CA ASN A 31 -1.59 -3.31 -1.01
C ASN A 31 -1.50 -2.12 -0.03
N VAL A 32 -1.61 -2.37 1.28
CA VAL A 32 -1.45 -1.33 2.32
C VAL A 32 -0.04 -0.75 2.29
N LEU A 33 1.00 -1.58 2.14
CA LEU A 33 2.38 -1.12 2.07
C LEU A 33 2.61 -0.20 0.86
N ALA A 34 2.15 -0.61 -0.32
CA ALA A 34 2.27 0.19 -1.54
C ALA A 34 1.55 1.54 -1.41
N TYR A 35 0.35 1.53 -0.82
CA TYR A 35 -0.39 2.74 -0.51
C TYR A 35 0.40 3.66 0.44
N ASN A 36 0.93 3.11 1.54
CA ASN A 36 1.70 3.88 2.51
C ASN A 36 2.96 4.50 1.88
N ILE A 37 3.70 3.76 1.05
CA ILE A 37 4.86 4.30 0.33
C ILE A 37 4.45 5.47 -0.57
N LYS A 38 3.40 5.30 -1.38
CA LYS A 38 2.92 6.35 -2.28
C LYS A 38 2.44 7.59 -1.50
N ARG A 39 1.77 7.39 -0.36
CA ARG A 39 1.36 8.46 0.54
C ARG A 39 2.56 9.17 1.16
N MET A 40 3.57 8.44 1.61
CA MET A 40 4.80 9.02 2.18
C MET A 40 5.58 9.83 1.15
N VAL A 41 5.66 9.35 -0.10
CA VAL A 41 6.25 10.11 -1.21
C VAL A 41 5.48 11.41 -1.45
N ALA A 42 4.15 11.39 -1.39
CA ALA A 42 3.34 12.59 -1.56
C ALA A 42 3.49 13.60 -0.40
N LEU A 43 3.69 13.12 0.83
CA LEU A 43 3.80 13.98 2.02
C LEU A 43 5.22 14.54 2.25
N VAL A 44 6.24 13.71 2.06
CA VAL A 44 7.63 14.01 2.46
C VAL A 44 8.56 14.17 1.25
N GLY A 45 8.15 13.69 0.07
CA GLY A 45 8.99 13.64 -1.12
C GLY A 45 10.01 12.51 -1.07
N ILE A 46 10.48 12.09 -2.25
CA ILE A 46 11.40 10.95 -2.40
C ILE A 46 12.73 11.21 -1.66
N LYS A 47 13.29 12.42 -1.78
CA LYS A 47 14.57 12.77 -1.13
C LYS A 47 14.48 12.73 0.39
N GLY A 48 13.39 13.28 0.96
CA GLY A 48 13.16 13.26 2.40
C GLY A 48 12.94 11.85 2.93
N LEU A 49 12.24 11.01 2.16
CA LEU A 49 12.04 9.60 2.51
C LEU A 49 13.36 8.82 2.54
N MET A 50 14.22 8.98 1.52
CA MET A 50 15.53 8.32 1.48
C MET A 50 16.44 8.75 2.63
N ALA A 51 16.40 10.04 3.02
CA ALA A 51 17.18 10.54 4.16
C ALA A 51 16.69 10.00 5.51
N ALA A 52 15.40 9.64 5.61
CA ALA A 52 14.81 9.09 6.83
C ALA A 52 14.99 7.58 6.98
N MET A 53 15.43 6.87 5.92
CA MET A 53 15.70 5.44 5.98
C MET A 53 17.05 5.20 6.65
N PRO A 54 17.12 4.40 7.73
CA PRO A 54 18.39 4.01 8.33
C PRO A 54 19.19 3.13 7.35
N ALA A 55 20.52 3.22 7.44
CA ALA A 55 21.46 2.39 6.68
C ALA A 55 21.42 0.92 7.13
#